data_AF-A0A7S4G8D4-F1
#
_entry.id   AF-A0A7S4G8D4-F1
#
_cell.length_a   1.000
_cell.length_b   1.000
_cell.length_c   1.000
_cell.angle_alpha   90.00
_cell.angle_beta   90.00
_cell.angle_gamma   90.00
#
_symmetry.space_group_name_H-M   'P 1'
#
loop_
_entity.id
_entity.type
_entity.pdbx_description
1 polymer ?
#
loop_
_entity_poly.entity_id
_entity_poly.type
_entity_poly.pdbx_seq_one_letter_code
_entity_poly.pdbx_strand_id
1 'polypeptide(L)'
;MDVKLGLRTFDESVASNPKRRPDLYEKAVKLKEHGGDVHLTEEDKEKGITKYMFMRMRDENSTTGSLGFRIQGAMLNGQRLSHRYASGRTMADCRQTLRAFLQAASPLQKQSIVTRLQAIHDAASASDWFAQQEVIGSSVLLVYDGKDPHKAGSWMIDFGRTGPAPHRLNHNSKWIQGNYEDGYLFGLGQLIQILRSEADTDIPLDPRDWSYRAEGRDCIVAGYTGTAPECQGKVLRLAKTTSTKRFRGTVAGHPAIAYNSFVQALAVPRLGDAVDPGRVVSVTPEFMQEVAAAMDKARPQFRVAEAQLDVESPFQ
;
A
#
# COMPACT_ATOMS: atom_id res chain seq x y z
N MET A 1 -1.45 5.21 15.61
CA MET A 1 -1.67 3.75 15.77
C MET A 1 -0.34 3.11 16.12
N ASP A 2 -0.32 2.30 17.18
CA ASP A 2 0.82 1.49 17.60
C ASP A 2 0.60 0.05 17.11
N VAL A 3 1.57 -0.45 16.33
CA VAL A 3 1.59 -1.80 15.79
C VAL A 3 2.85 -2.52 16.25
N LYS A 4 2.67 -3.54 17.10
CA LYS A 4 3.75 -4.40 17.58
C LYS A 4 4.15 -5.38 16.51
N LEU A 5 5.45 -5.51 16.26
CA LEU A 5 6.02 -6.36 15.20
C LEU A 5 6.69 -7.62 15.79
N GLY A 6 6.85 -8.63 14.94
CA GLY A 6 7.44 -9.93 15.25
C GLY A 6 6.42 -11.08 15.22
N LEU A 7 6.92 -12.28 14.90
CA LEU A 7 6.19 -13.56 15.00
C LEU A 7 6.12 -14.09 16.45
N ARG A 8 6.91 -13.50 17.35
CA ARG A 8 6.91 -13.78 18.77
C ARG A 8 7.12 -12.50 19.57
N THR A 9 6.70 -12.52 20.83
CA THR A 9 6.83 -11.36 21.72
C THR A 9 7.50 -11.66 23.05
N PHE A 10 8.18 -12.79 23.12
CA PHE A 10 9.07 -13.22 24.19
C PHE A 10 10.48 -13.37 23.61
N ASP A 11 11.49 -13.02 24.40
CA ASP A 11 12.91 -13.26 24.09
C ASP A 11 13.32 -14.72 24.36
N GLU A 12 14.49 -15.13 23.85
CA GLU A 12 14.99 -16.52 23.98
C GLU A 12 15.13 -16.99 25.44
N SER A 13 15.43 -16.07 26.37
CA SER A 13 15.58 -16.39 27.79
C SER A 13 14.26 -16.82 28.44
N VAL A 14 13.13 -16.31 27.93
CA VAL A 14 11.79 -16.74 28.37
C VAL A 14 11.50 -18.17 27.94
N ALA A 15 11.92 -18.57 26.73
CA ALA A 15 11.75 -19.94 26.23
C ALA A 15 12.52 -20.97 27.07
N SER A 16 13.69 -20.57 27.59
CA SER A 16 14.56 -21.43 28.38
C SER A 16 14.19 -21.50 29.87
N ASN A 17 13.18 -20.76 30.33
CA ASN A 17 12.83 -20.70 31.75
C ASN A 17 11.77 -21.77 32.13
N PRO A 18 12.12 -22.77 32.97
CA PRO A 18 11.21 -23.87 33.32
C PRO A 18 10.18 -23.50 34.40
N LYS A 19 10.21 -22.28 34.96
CA LYS A 19 9.35 -21.89 36.08
C LYS A 19 7.87 -21.88 35.67
N ARG A 20 7.09 -22.80 36.24
CA ARG A 20 5.63 -22.87 36.09
C ARG A 20 4.92 -21.93 37.06
N ARG A 21 3.78 -21.39 36.62
CA ARG A 21 3.02 -20.35 37.32
C ARG A 21 1.50 -20.60 37.23
N PRO A 22 0.79 -20.74 38.36
CA PRO A 22 -0.66 -20.92 38.37
C PRO A 22 -1.42 -19.74 37.73
N ASP A 23 -0.97 -18.50 37.93
CA ASP A 23 -1.64 -17.31 37.37
C ASP A 23 -1.62 -17.27 35.83
N LEU A 24 -0.64 -17.92 35.20
CA LEU A 24 -0.59 -18.03 33.74
C LEU A 24 -1.53 -19.11 33.22
N TYR A 25 -1.74 -20.18 34.00
CA TYR A 25 -2.72 -21.21 33.67
C TYR A 25 -4.12 -20.61 33.64
N GLU A 26 -4.51 -19.84 34.67
CA GLU A 26 -5.81 -19.16 34.71
C GLU A 26 -6.02 -18.23 33.50
N LYS A 27 -4.97 -17.55 33.04
CA LYS A 27 -5.03 -16.70 31.83
C LYS A 27 -5.18 -17.54 30.56
N ALA A 28 -4.53 -18.69 30.47
CA ALA A 28 -4.69 -19.62 29.35
C ALA A 28 -6.11 -20.21 29.31
N VAL A 29 -6.70 -20.53 30.46
CA VAL A 29 -8.11 -20.95 30.56
C VAL A 29 -9.02 -19.84 30.03
N LYS A 30 -8.84 -18.59 30.45
CA LYS A 30 -9.61 -17.45 29.92
C LYS A 30 -9.43 -17.25 28.42
N LEU A 31 -8.23 -17.52 27.88
CA LEU A 31 -7.99 -17.47 26.44
C LEU A 31 -8.81 -18.55 25.72
N LYS A 32 -8.85 -19.78 26.27
CA LYS A 32 -9.66 -20.89 25.79
C LYS A 32 -11.16 -20.61 25.85
N GLU A 33 -11.65 -20.07 26.96
CA GLU A 33 -13.06 -19.69 27.15
C GLU A 33 -13.54 -18.67 26.11
N HIS A 34 -12.64 -17.78 25.68
CA HIS A 34 -12.93 -16.86 24.59
C HIS A 34 -12.76 -17.49 23.20
N GLY A 35 -12.59 -18.80 23.07
CA GLY A 35 -12.47 -19.51 21.79
C GLY A 35 -11.05 -19.51 21.21
N GLY A 36 -10.02 -19.34 22.05
CA GLY A 36 -8.64 -19.56 21.63
C GLY A 36 -8.31 -21.05 21.54
N ASP A 37 -7.51 -21.42 20.56
CA ASP A 37 -6.94 -22.76 20.44
C ASP A 37 -5.86 -22.96 21.51
N VAL A 38 -6.24 -23.64 22.58
CA VAL A 38 -5.45 -23.79 23.80
C VAL A 38 -5.59 -25.23 24.30
N HIS A 39 -4.45 -25.91 24.37
CA HIS A 39 -4.34 -27.26 24.91
C HIS A 39 -3.68 -27.20 26.29
N LEU A 40 -4.42 -27.64 27.32
CA LEU A 40 -3.98 -27.69 28.71
C LEU A 40 -4.19 -29.11 29.26
N THR A 41 -3.24 -29.60 30.03
CA THR A 41 -3.26 -30.93 30.67
C THR A 41 -3.69 -30.84 32.14
N GLU A 42 -3.97 -31.99 32.78
CA GLU A 42 -4.18 -32.02 34.24
C GLU A 42 -2.92 -31.60 35.01
N GLU A 43 -1.72 -31.90 34.51
CA GLU A 43 -0.48 -31.44 35.13
C GLU A 43 -0.36 -29.91 35.09
N ASP A 44 -0.79 -29.27 34.00
CA ASP A 44 -0.83 -27.80 33.89
C ASP A 44 -1.76 -27.17 34.92
N LYS A 45 -2.87 -27.84 35.25
CA LYS A 45 -3.83 -27.39 36.27
C LYS A 45 -3.22 -27.45 37.66
N GLU A 46 -2.50 -28.52 37.97
CA GLU A 46 -1.86 -28.70 39.29
C GLU A 46 -0.63 -27.80 39.47
N LYS A 47 0.23 -27.70 38.45
CA LYS A 47 1.55 -27.06 38.56
C LYS A 47 1.62 -25.66 37.95
N GLY A 48 0.59 -25.26 37.21
CA GLY A 48 0.61 -24.07 36.36
C GLY A 48 1.37 -24.29 35.04
N ILE A 49 1.51 -23.23 34.24
CA ILE A 49 2.25 -23.28 32.96
C ILE A 49 3.47 -22.36 32.97
N THR A 50 4.45 -22.63 32.10
CA THR A 50 5.59 -21.73 31.94
C THR A 50 5.18 -20.43 31.25
N LYS A 51 5.99 -19.39 31.44
CA LYS A 51 5.80 -18.12 30.73
C LYS A 51 5.86 -18.30 29.21
N TYR A 52 6.76 -19.15 28.74
CA TYR A 52 6.89 -19.49 27.33
C TYR A 52 5.59 -20.11 26.76
N MET A 53 5.05 -21.15 27.41
CA MET A 53 3.80 -21.78 26.98
C MET A 53 2.67 -20.76 26.84
N PHE A 54 2.49 -19.91 27.86
CA PHE A 54 1.46 -18.87 27.82
C PHE A 54 1.67 -17.86 26.68
N MET A 55 2.90 -17.38 26.51
CA MET A 55 3.19 -16.38 25.49
C MET A 55 3.06 -16.95 24.07
N ARG A 56 3.44 -18.22 23.87
CA ARG A 56 3.23 -18.94 22.61
C ARG A 56 1.75 -19.05 22.28
N MET A 57 0.93 -19.55 23.22
CA MET A 57 -0.52 -19.65 23.04
C MET A 57 -1.15 -18.29 22.74
N ARG A 58 -0.72 -17.23 23.43
CA ARG A 58 -1.22 -15.87 23.16
C ARG A 58 -0.86 -15.37 21.76
N ASP A 59 0.39 -15.58 21.34
CA ASP A 59 0.88 -15.09 20.05
C ASP A 59 0.24 -15.89 18.89
N GLU A 60 0.10 -17.21 19.03
CA GLU A 60 -0.63 -18.11 18.11
C GLU A 60 -2.12 -17.75 17.99
N ASN A 61 -2.75 -17.36 19.09
CA ASN A 61 -4.14 -16.91 19.14
C ASN A 61 -4.29 -15.41 18.85
N SER A 62 -3.40 -14.83 18.05
CA SER A 62 -3.47 -13.44 17.61
C SER A 62 -2.89 -13.29 16.20
N THR A 63 -2.96 -12.09 15.64
CA THR A 63 -2.29 -11.82 14.36
C THR A 63 -0.75 -11.85 14.45
N THR A 64 -0.17 -11.89 15.65
CA THR A 64 1.28 -12.06 15.83
C THR A 64 1.79 -13.35 15.18
N GLY A 65 1.18 -14.51 15.49
CA GLY A 65 1.65 -15.78 14.96
C GLY A 65 1.41 -16.00 13.46
N SER A 66 0.41 -15.33 12.88
CA SER A 66 0.01 -15.50 11.48
C SER A 66 0.52 -14.39 10.54
N LEU A 67 0.51 -13.13 11.01
CA LEU A 67 0.92 -11.96 10.21
C LEU A 67 2.25 -11.36 10.65
N GLY A 68 2.84 -11.81 11.76
CA GLY A 68 4.07 -11.22 12.31
C GLY A 68 3.87 -9.85 12.92
N PHE A 69 2.62 -9.45 13.21
CA PHE A 69 2.33 -8.20 13.91
C PHE A 69 0.96 -8.19 14.58
N ARG A 70 0.74 -7.27 15.51
CA ARG A 70 -0.58 -6.99 16.07
C ARG A 70 -0.75 -5.52 16.43
N ILE A 71 -1.95 -5.01 16.27
CA ILE A 71 -2.30 -3.65 16.68
C ILE A 71 -2.36 -3.63 18.21
N GLN A 72 -1.62 -2.71 18.86
CA GLN A 72 -1.69 -2.50 20.31
C GLN A 72 -2.69 -1.41 20.66
N GLY A 73 -2.78 -0.39 19.82
CA GLY A 73 -3.70 0.72 20.02
C GLY A 73 -3.88 1.55 18.76
N ALA A 74 -5.09 2.03 18.55
CA ALA A 74 -5.38 3.01 17.50
C ALA A 74 -6.30 4.09 18.05
N MET A 75 -5.97 5.34 17.73
CA MET A 75 -6.74 6.49 18.14
C MET A 75 -6.97 7.36 16.92
N LEU A 76 -8.19 7.86 16.80
CA LEU A 76 -8.60 8.79 15.76
C LEU A 76 -9.46 9.88 16.40
N ASN A 77 -9.12 11.16 16.19
CA ASN A 77 -9.85 12.31 16.74
C ASN A 77 -10.12 12.20 18.27
N GLY A 78 -9.14 11.70 19.02
CA GLY A 78 -9.23 11.51 20.48
C GLY A 78 -10.04 10.28 20.92
N GLN A 79 -10.61 9.51 19.99
CA GLN A 79 -11.38 8.31 20.28
C GLN A 79 -10.61 7.04 19.92
N ARG A 80 -10.75 5.99 20.75
CA ARG A 80 -10.15 4.68 20.44
C ARG A 80 -10.99 3.98 19.37
N LEU A 81 -10.33 3.42 18.35
CA LEU A 81 -11.03 2.69 17.29
C LEU A 81 -11.54 1.31 17.73
N SER A 82 -10.98 0.75 18.80
CA SER A 82 -11.42 -0.50 19.42
C SER A 82 -10.93 -0.56 20.87
N HIS A 83 -11.69 -1.26 21.71
CA HIS A 83 -11.30 -1.57 23.08
C HIS A 83 -10.58 -2.92 23.19
N ARG A 84 -10.45 -3.66 22.09
CA ARG A 84 -10.15 -5.09 22.07
C ARG A 84 -9.17 -5.51 20.96
N TYR A 85 -8.10 -4.74 20.76
CA TYR A 85 -7.09 -5.05 19.73
C TYR A 85 -6.38 -6.39 19.95
N ALA A 86 -6.16 -6.78 21.22
CA ALA A 86 -5.56 -8.07 21.56
C ALA A 86 -6.45 -9.29 21.28
N SER A 87 -7.75 -9.07 21.02
CA SER A 87 -8.70 -10.13 20.65
C SER A 87 -9.18 -10.06 19.19
N GLY A 88 -8.67 -9.10 18.40
CA GLY A 88 -8.77 -9.11 16.95
C GLY A 88 -7.86 -10.22 16.43
N ARG A 89 -8.45 -11.39 16.21
CA ARG A 89 -7.71 -12.65 16.02
C ARG A 89 -7.54 -13.02 14.57
N THR A 90 -8.30 -12.37 13.68
CA THR A 90 -8.30 -12.70 12.27
C THR A 90 -7.63 -11.62 11.44
N MET A 91 -7.15 -12.01 10.27
CA MET A 91 -6.69 -11.07 9.25
C MET A 91 -7.80 -10.06 8.90
N ALA A 92 -9.07 -10.47 8.89
CA ALA A 92 -10.20 -9.60 8.61
C ALA A 92 -10.36 -8.49 9.66
N ASP A 93 -10.30 -8.82 10.96
CA ASP A 93 -10.38 -7.83 12.05
C ASP A 93 -9.25 -6.80 11.96
N CYS A 94 -8.05 -7.29 11.65
CA CYS A 94 -6.87 -6.45 11.47
C CYS A 94 -7.06 -5.49 10.28
N ARG A 95 -7.47 -6.01 9.12
CA ARG A 95 -7.75 -5.21 7.92
C ARG A 95 -8.82 -4.16 8.20
N GLN A 96 -9.90 -4.53 8.88
CA GLN A 96 -10.96 -3.60 9.25
C GLN A 96 -10.44 -2.46 10.14
N THR A 97 -9.60 -2.77 11.13
CA THR A 97 -9.02 -1.76 12.02
C THR A 97 -8.07 -0.83 11.27
N LEU A 98 -7.23 -1.37 10.37
CA LEU A 98 -6.32 -0.59 9.53
C LEU A 98 -7.10 0.31 8.56
N ARG A 99 -8.15 -0.21 7.92
CA ARG A 99 -9.05 0.55 7.05
C ARG A 99 -9.73 1.69 7.80
N ALA A 100 -10.29 1.41 8.97
CA ALA A 100 -10.96 2.43 9.79
C ALA A 100 -9.97 3.53 10.23
N PHE A 101 -8.73 3.17 10.54
CA PHE A 101 -7.68 4.14 10.80
C PHE A 101 -7.37 4.96 9.56
N LEU A 102 -7.13 4.36 8.41
CA LEU A 102 -6.79 5.09 7.18
C LEU A 102 -7.95 5.86 6.55
N GLN A 103 -9.21 5.58 6.91
CA GLN A 103 -10.39 6.21 6.28
C GLN A 103 -10.37 7.74 6.39
N ALA A 104 -9.84 8.27 7.50
CA ALA A 104 -9.72 9.72 7.71
C ALA A 104 -8.41 10.33 7.18
N ALA A 105 -7.48 9.49 6.71
CA ALA A 105 -6.23 9.95 6.13
C ALA A 105 -6.44 10.36 4.66
N SER A 106 -5.82 11.46 4.26
CA SER A 106 -5.78 11.86 2.84
C SER A 106 -4.93 10.87 2.01
N PRO A 107 -5.11 10.81 0.68
CA PRO A 107 -4.27 9.97 -0.18
C PRO A 107 -2.76 10.19 0.02
N LEU A 108 -2.33 11.45 0.16
CA LEU A 108 -0.92 11.81 0.42
C LEU A 108 -0.41 11.24 1.75
N GLN A 109 -1.21 11.27 2.80
CA GLN A 109 -0.83 10.70 4.10
C GLN A 109 -0.73 9.18 4.04
N LYS A 110 -1.68 8.53 3.39
CA LYS A 110 -1.65 7.07 3.18
C LYS A 110 -0.37 6.66 2.42
N GLN A 111 -0.05 7.38 1.34
CA GLN A 111 1.17 7.16 0.56
C GLN A 111 2.44 7.40 1.38
N SER A 112 2.47 8.49 2.16
CA SER A 112 3.61 8.83 3.03
C SER A 112 3.88 7.76 4.08
N ILE A 113 2.82 7.23 4.73
CA ILE A 113 2.92 6.13 5.69
C ILE A 113 3.54 4.88 5.04
N VAL A 114 2.97 4.43 3.91
CA VAL A 114 3.46 3.24 3.20
C VAL A 114 4.91 3.43 2.74
N THR A 115 5.23 4.58 2.15
CA THR A 115 6.59 4.90 1.68
C THR A 115 7.58 4.91 2.83
N ARG A 116 7.21 5.51 3.97
CA ARG A 116 8.08 5.56 5.14
C ARG A 116 8.31 4.18 5.75
N LEU A 117 7.28 3.34 5.82
CA LEU A 117 7.42 1.96 6.31
C LEU A 117 8.30 1.12 5.38
N GLN A 118 8.18 1.29 4.06
CA GLN A 118 9.08 0.64 3.10
C GLN A 118 10.53 1.09 3.32
N ALA A 119 10.76 2.40 3.50
CA ALA A 119 12.10 2.91 3.80
C ALA A 119 12.67 2.35 5.13
N ILE A 120 11.82 2.17 6.15
CA ILE A 120 12.22 1.51 7.41
C ILE A 120 12.58 0.04 7.15
N HIS A 121 11.75 -0.68 6.39
CA HIS A 121 12.00 -2.07 6.04
C HIS A 121 13.34 -2.23 5.31
N ASP A 122 13.60 -1.41 4.30
CA ASP A 122 14.81 -1.50 3.49
C ASP A 122 16.07 -1.11 4.29
N ALA A 123 15.97 -0.06 5.10
CA ALA A 123 17.05 0.36 5.99
C ALA A 123 17.36 -0.70 7.06
N ALA A 124 16.34 -1.31 7.67
CA ALA A 124 16.52 -2.39 8.64
C ALA A 124 17.11 -3.65 7.99
N SER A 125 16.66 -4.00 6.78
CA SER A 125 17.19 -5.14 6.02
C SER A 125 18.67 -4.98 5.66
N ALA A 126 19.11 -3.76 5.38
CA ALA A 126 20.50 -3.45 5.06
C ALA A 126 21.38 -3.15 6.30
N SER A 127 20.80 -3.08 7.49
CA SER A 127 21.51 -2.65 8.70
C SER A 127 22.25 -3.79 9.38
N ASP A 128 23.57 -3.66 9.48
CA ASP A 128 24.41 -4.60 10.24
C ASP A 128 24.06 -4.64 11.72
N TRP A 129 23.75 -3.47 12.31
CA TRP A 129 23.32 -3.42 13.70
C TRP A 129 22.03 -4.21 13.90
N PHE A 130 21.05 -4.02 13.01
CA PHE A 130 19.74 -4.66 13.11
C PHE A 130 19.86 -6.18 13.01
N ALA A 131 20.65 -6.66 12.04
CA ALA A 131 20.94 -8.09 11.87
C ALA A 131 21.62 -8.74 13.08
N GLN A 132 22.23 -7.97 13.99
CA GLN A 132 22.85 -8.46 15.21
C GLN A 132 21.97 -8.31 16.45
N GLN A 133 20.74 -7.79 16.32
CA GLN A 133 19.81 -7.65 17.44
C GLN A 133 18.68 -8.67 17.35
N GLU A 134 18.31 -9.28 18.46
CA GLU A 134 16.99 -9.86 18.67
C GLU A 134 16.01 -8.71 18.98
N VAL A 135 15.06 -8.43 18.08
CA VAL A 135 14.18 -7.25 18.15
C VAL A 135 12.80 -7.65 18.67
N ILE A 136 12.68 -7.73 20.00
CA ILE A 136 11.46 -8.18 20.66
C ILE A 136 10.70 -7.04 21.32
N GLY A 137 9.38 -7.06 21.13
CA GLY A 137 8.46 -6.20 21.87
C GLY A 137 8.36 -4.76 21.37
N SER A 138 9.18 -4.37 20.39
CA SER A 138 9.12 -3.09 19.70
C SER A 138 7.92 -2.97 18.76
N SER A 139 7.61 -1.74 18.38
CA SER A 139 6.49 -1.40 17.53
C SER A 139 6.88 -0.44 16.41
N VAL A 140 6.01 -0.29 15.42
CA VAL A 140 5.95 0.90 14.56
C VAL A 140 4.76 1.76 14.96
N LEU A 141 5.00 3.07 15.11
CA LEU A 141 4.00 4.07 15.42
C LEU A 141 3.64 4.84 14.16
N LEU A 142 2.39 4.73 13.73
CA LEU A 142 1.82 5.45 12.59
C LEU A 142 1.06 6.68 13.10
N VAL A 143 1.38 7.86 12.56
CA VAL A 143 0.73 9.13 12.95
C VAL A 143 0.44 9.94 11.70
N TYR A 144 -0.72 10.57 11.64
CA TYR A 144 -1.04 11.59 10.64
C TYR A 144 -1.94 12.66 11.26
N ASP A 145 -1.88 13.87 10.71
CA ASP A 145 -2.64 15.03 11.18
C ASP A 145 -4.03 15.06 10.54
N GLY A 146 -5.08 15.32 11.32
CA GLY A 146 -6.45 15.36 10.78
C GLY A 146 -6.78 16.61 9.94
N LYS A 147 -5.93 17.64 9.97
CA LYS A 147 -6.14 18.94 9.30
C LYS A 147 -5.14 19.17 8.18
N ASP A 148 -3.89 18.74 8.34
CA ASP A 148 -2.82 18.94 7.37
C ASP A 148 -2.55 17.65 6.56
N PRO A 149 -2.98 17.59 5.28
CA PRO A 149 -2.83 16.41 4.43
C PRO A 149 -1.37 16.08 4.07
N HIS A 150 -0.39 16.91 4.42
CA HIS A 150 1.03 16.63 4.19
C HIS A 150 1.73 16.04 5.42
N LYS A 151 1.08 16.07 6.60
CA LYS A 151 1.67 15.58 7.84
C LYS A 151 1.25 14.15 8.12
N ALA A 152 2.16 13.23 7.81
CA ALA A 152 2.11 11.85 8.25
C ALA A 152 3.54 11.32 8.48
N GLY A 153 3.67 10.30 9.31
CA GLY A 153 4.94 9.64 9.54
C GLY A 153 4.80 8.27 10.20
N SER A 154 5.92 7.57 10.19
CA SER A 154 6.06 6.24 10.78
C SER A 154 7.43 6.13 11.43
N TRP A 155 7.46 5.61 12.66
CA TRP A 155 8.68 5.47 13.46
C TRP A 155 8.71 4.14 14.18
N MET A 156 9.90 3.56 14.29
CA MET A 156 10.12 2.43 15.19
C MET A 156 10.24 2.94 16.64
N ILE A 157 9.60 2.26 17.57
CA ILE A 157 9.57 2.62 19.00
C ILE A 157 9.73 1.38 19.89
N ASP A 158 9.91 1.59 21.19
CA ASP A 158 9.91 0.56 22.24
C ASP A 158 10.98 -0.54 22.12
N PHE A 159 12.26 -0.14 22.01
CA PHE A 159 13.40 -1.07 21.97
C PHE A 159 13.84 -1.63 23.34
N GLY A 160 13.00 -1.50 24.39
CA GLY A 160 13.38 -1.88 25.76
C GLY A 160 13.62 -3.38 25.99
N ARG A 161 13.23 -4.24 25.04
CA ARG A 161 13.55 -5.68 25.02
C ARG A 161 14.35 -6.09 23.78
N THR A 162 14.87 -5.13 23.03
CA THR A 162 15.82 -5.38 21.96
C THR A 162 17.19 -5.62 22.58
N GLY A 163 17.86 -6.69 22.17
CA GLY A 163 19.18 -7.05 22.70
C GLY A 163 20.03 -7.79 21.68
N PRO A 164 21.31 -8.01 21.95
CA PRO A 164 22.22 -8.67 21.01
C PRO A 164 21.82 -10.14 20.80
N ALA A 165 21.81 -10.57 19.54
CA ALA A 165 21.71 -11.97 19.17
C ALA A 165 23.11 -12.60 19.05
N PRO A 166 23.27 -13.91 19.31
CA PRO A 166 24.58 -14.57 19.23
C PRO A 166 25.11 -14.76 17.80
N HIS A 167 24.28 -14.46 16.80
CA HIS A 167 24.55 -14.64 15.38
C HIS A 167 23.62 -13.73 14.57
N ARG A 168 23.89 -13.58 13.28
CA ARG A 168 23.11 -12.72 12.40
C ARG A 168 21.72 -13.29 12.14
N LEU A 169 20.71 -12.46 12.29
CA LEU A 169 19.31 -12.79 12.02
C LEU A 169 18.88 -12.22 10.67
N ASN A 170 17.94 -12.90 10.00
CA ASN A 170 17.30 -12.39 8.79
C ASN A 170 15.95 -11.74 9.07
N HIS A 171 15.39 -11.90 10.27
CA HIS A 171 14.12 -11.31 10.74
C HIS A 171 12.89 -11.67 9.90
N ASN A 172 13.02 -12.66 9.02
CA ASN A 172 11.95 -13.14 8.15
C ASN A 172 11.53 -14.57 8.49
N SER A 173 12.48 -15.35 9.01
CA SER A 173 12.29 -16.76 9.31
C SER A 173 11.43 -16.95 10.56
N LYS A 174 10.75 -18.11 10.61
CA LYS A 174 10.07 -18.51 11.84
C LYS A 174 11.10 -18.78 12.94
N TRP A 175 10.73 -18.39 14.14
CA TRP A 175 11.49 -18.74 15.32
C TRP A 175 11.44 -20.25 15.57
N ILE A 176 12.61 -20.82 15.87
CA ILE A 176 12.76 -22.10 16.53
C ILE A 176 13.78 -21.90 17.65
N GLN A 177 13.64 -22.64 18.75
CA GLN A 177 14.54 -22.49 19.88
C GLN A 177 16.01 -22.64 19.44
N GLY A 178 16.83 -21.65 19.79
CA GLY A 178 18.24 -21.55 19.46
C GLY A 178 18.56 -20.69 18.23
N ASN A 179 17.59 -20.36 17.37
CA ASN A 179 17.84 -19.52 16.18
C ASN A 179 17.62 -18.01 16.40
N TYR A 180 17.01 -17.61 17.52
CA TYR A 180 16.77 -16.20 17.92
C TYR A 180 15.96 -15.37 16.90
N GLU A 181 15.41 -15.95 15.84
CA GLU A 181 14.64 -15.20 14.83
C GLU A 181 13.40 -14.58 15.45
N ASP A 182 13.12 -13.31 15.16
CA ASP A 182 11.98 -12.58 15.72
C ASP A 182 10.82 -12.41 14.73
N GLY A 183 11.08 -12.53 13.43
CA GLY A 183 10.09 -12.32 12.36
C GLY A 183 9.70 -10.84 12.19
N TYR A 184 10.52 -9.89 12.62
CA TYR A 184 10.21 -8.46 12.55
C TYR A 184 9.99 -7.97 11.12
N LEU A 185 10.92 -8.29 10.20
CA LEU A 185 10.84 -7.87 8.78
C LEU A 185 9.69 -8.58 8.05
N PHE A 186 9.44 -9.85 8.36
CA PHE A 186 8.24 -10.54 7.88
C PHE A 186 6.97 -9.78 8.29
N GLY A 187 6.84 -9.45 9.57
CA GLY A 187 5.71 -8.69 10.10
C GLY A 187 5.53 -7.32 9.47
N LEU A 188 6.63 -6.58 9.31
CA LEU A 188 6.63 -5.27 8.68
C LEU A 188 6.23 -5.35 7.20
N GLY A 189 6.75 -6.34 6.47
CA GLY A 189 6.37 -6.61 5.08
C GLY A 189 4.88 -6.91 4.93
N GLN A 190 4.33 -7.78 5.79
CA GLN A 190 2.90 -8.10 5.81
C GLN A 190 2.04 -6.86 6.11
N LEU A 191 2.46 -6.02 7.07
CA LEU A 191 1.78 -4.78 7.40
C LEU A 191 1.78 -3.81 6.20
N ILE A 192 2.92 -3.63 5.52
CA ILE A 192 3.05 -2.77 4.34
C ILE A 192 2.11 -3.26 3.23
N GLN A 193 2.07 -4.57 2.96
CA GLN A 193 1.22 -5.14 1.92
C GLN A 193 -0.26 -4.89 2.24
N ILE A 194 -0.69 -5.10 3.48
CA ILE A 194 -2.06 -4.84 3.89
C ILE A 194 -2.37 -3.36 3.75
N LEU A 195 -1.52 -2.47 4.28
CA LEU A 195 -1.72 -1.02 4.19
C LEU A 195 -1.81 -0.54 2.74
N ARG A 196 -0.99 -1.06 1.81
CA ARG A 196 -1.12 -0.76 0.37
C ARG A 196 -2.48 -1.13 -0.17
N SER A 197 -2.96 -2.34 0.15
CA SER A 197 -4.26 -2.82 -0.29
C SER A 197 -5.45 -2.06 0.33
N GLU A 198 -5.29 -1.52 1.54
CA GLU A 198 -6.34 -0.76 2.25
C GLU A 198 -6.29 0.74 1.99
N ALA A 199 -5.14 1.25 1.54
CA ALA A 199 -4.96 2.66 1.28
C ALA A 199 -5.62 3.11 -0.03
N ASP A 200 -6.04 2.19 -0.91
CA ASP A 200 -6.24 2.48 -2.34
C ASP A 200 -5.06 3.33 -2.82
N THR A 201 -3.83 2.78 -2.77
CA THR A 201 -2.63 3.49 -3.26
C THR A 201 -2.61 3.67 -4.78
N ASP A 202 -3.71 3.36 -5.47
CA ASP A 202 -4.08 4.20 -6.60
C ASP A 202 -4.41 5.57 -6.00
N ILE A 203 -3.37 6.40 -5.78
CA ILE A 203 -3.58 7.85 -5.74
C ILE A 203 -4.54 8.09 -6.90
N PRO A 204 -5.76 8.60 -6.67
CA PRO A 204 -6.59 9.00 -7.78
C PRO A 204 -5.79 10.13 -8.39
N LEU A 205 -5.00 9.79 -9.41
CA LEU A 205 -4.24 10.71 -10.20
C LEU A 205 -5.32 11.62 -10.75
N ASP A 206 -5.38 12.83 -10.20
CA ASP A 206 -6.33 13.80 -10.69
C ASP A 206 -6.01 13.97 -12.17
N PRO A 207 -6.94 13.70 -13.10
CA PRO A 207 -6.66 13.90 -14.51
C PRO A 207 -6.18 15.33 -14.82
N ARG A 208 -6.47 16.30 -13.93
CA ARG A 208 -5.96 17.69 -13.98
C ARG A 208 -4.47 17.83 -13.65
N ASP A 209 -3.88 16.88 -12.92
CA ASP A 209 -2.44 16.84 -12.61
C ASP A 209 -1.60 16.31 -13.78
N TRP A 210 -2.24 15.89 -14.86
CA TRP A 210 -1.60 15.41 -16.07
C TRP A 210 -1.82 16.42 -17.21
N SER A 211 -0.73 17.04 -17.64
CA SER A 211 -0.72 17.95 -18.78
C SER A 211 -0.51 17.19 -20.08
N TYR A 212 -1.26 17.52 -21.13
CA TYR A 212 -0.94 17.04 -22.48
C TYR A 212 0.47 17.49 -22.87
N ARG A 213 1.28 16.58 -23.40
CA ARG A 213 2.65 16.86 -23.86
C ARG A 213 2.82 16.63 -25.34
N ALA A 214 2.31 15.51 -25.82
CA ALA A 214 2.45 15.13 -27.21
C ALA A 214 1.36 14.13 -27.59
N GLU A 215 1.28 13.84 -28.88
CA GLU A 215 0.26 12.97 -29.41
C GLU A 215 0.87 12.12 -30.53
N GLY A 216 0.89 10.80 -30.31
CA GLY A 216 1.35 9.80 -31.26
C GLY A 216 0.21 9.21 -32.09
N ARG A 217 0.53 8.26 -32.98
CA ARG A 217 -0.46 7.59 -33.86
C ARG A 217 -1.61 6.97 -33.07
N ASP A 218 -1.29 6.23 -32.01
CA ASP A 218 -2.26 5.44 -31.25
C ASP A 218 -2.36 5.85 -29.78
N CYS A 219 -1.66 6.91 -29.36
CA CYS A 219 -1.72 7.38 -27.98
C CYS A 219 -1.57 8.90 -27.83
N ILE A 220 -2.17 9.44 -26.79
CA ILE A 220 -1.90 10.76 -26.21
C ILE A 220 -0.87 10.58 -25.11
N VAL A 221 0.15 11.43 -25.11
CA VAL A 221 1.21 11.45 -24.13
C VAL A 221 0.94 12.59 -23.16
N ALA A 222 0.75 12.25 -21.89
CA ALA A 222 0.56 13.22 -20.82
C ALA A 222 1.75 13.18 -19.85
N GLY A 223 2.23 14.35 -19.43
CA GLY A 223 3.30 14.50 -18.47
C GLY A 223 2.73 14.97 -17.13
N TYR A 224 3.20 14.37 -16.05
CA TYR A 224 2.79 14.77 -14.72
C TYR A 224 3.25 16.20 -14.40
N THR A 225 2.32 17.03 -13.93
CA THR A 225 2.51 18.43 -13.55
C THR A 225 2.00 18.75 -12.15
N GLY A 226 1.47 17.76 -11.43
CA GLY A 226 1.11 17.92 -10.03
C GLY A 226 2.35 17.94 -9.11
N THR A 227 2.10 17.98 -7.80
CA THR A 227 3.15 18.17 -6.78
C THR A 227 3.62 16.86 -6.14
N ALA A 228 3.14 15.69 -6.58
CA ALA A 228 3.54 14.38 -6.05
C ALA A 228 5.00 14.04 -6.46
N PRO A 229 5.94 13.97 -5.50
CA PRO A 229 7.36 13.77 -5.79
C PRO A 229 7.67 12.45 -6.52
N GLU A 230 6.91 11.40 -6.24
CA GLU A 230 7.04 10.08 -6.86
C GLU A 230 6.65 10.05 -8.34
N CYS A 231 5.94 11.08 -8.83
CA CYS A 231 5.53 11.22 -10.22
C CYS A 231 6.31 12.28 -10.99
N GLN A 232 7.28 12.95 -10.34
CA GLN A 232 8.12 13.95 -10.99
C GLN A 232 8.89 13.33 -12.18
N GLY A 233 8.69 13.88 -13.38
CA GLY A 233 9.30 13.39 -14.62
C GLY A 233 8.63 12.16 -15.25
N LYS A 234 7.57 11.60 -14.65
CA LYS A 234 6.82 10.47 -15.22
C LYS A 234 5.89 10.92 -16.36
N VAL A 235 5.71 10.01 -17.32
CA VAL A 235 4.91 10.21 -18.53
C VAL A 235 3.90 9.07 -18.68
N LEU A 236 2.66 9.43 -18.95
CA LEU A 236 1.54 8.53 -19.20
C LEU A 236 1.21 8.49 -20.69
N ARG A 237 0.91 7.31 -21.22
CA ARG A 237 0.48 7.12 -22.61
C ARG A 237 -0.95 6.55 -22.63
N LEU A 238 -1.89 7.30 -23.17
CA LEU A 238 -3.32 6.98 -23.23
C LEU A 238 -3.71 6.64 -24.66
N ALA A 239 -4.25 5.46 -24.92
CA ALA A 239 -4.58 5.07 -26.29
C ALA A 239 -5.71 5.93 -26.89
N LYS A 240 -5.57 6.34 -28.16
CA LYS A 240 -6.62 7.07 -28.90
C LYS A 240 -7.63 6.09 -29.46
N THR A 241 -8.91 6.45 -29.40
CA THR A 241 -9.95 5.73 -30.12
C THR A 241 -10.35 6.53 -31.37
N THR A 242 -10.28 5.92 -32.55
CA THR A 242 -10.76 6.52 -33.79
C THR A 242 -12.27 6.62 -33.83
N SER A 243 -12.82 7.75 -34.30
CA SER A 243 -14.13 7.90 -34.96
C SER A 243 -14.44 9.39 -35.27
N THR A 244 -14.97 9.73 -36.45
CA THR A 244 -14.91 11.09 -37.06
C THR A 244 -16.26 11.62 -37.61
N LYS A 245 -16.66 12.87 -37.37
CA LYS A 245 -17.33 13.75 -38.36
C LYS A 245 -16.93 15.21 -38.11
N ARG A 246 -16.89 16.01 -39.17
CA ARG A 246 -16.43 17.41 -39.15
C ARG A 246 -17.62 18.32 -38.86
N PHE A 247 -17.53 19.14 -37.81
CA PHE A 247 -18.35 20.35 -37.67
C PHE A 247 -17.85 21.37 -38.68
N ARG A 248 -18.76 21.96 -39.46
CA ARG A 248 -18.51 23.21 -40.17
C ARG A 248 -19.14 24.32 -39.35
N GLY A 249 -18.31 25.11 -38.68
CA GLY A 249 -18.70 26.33 -38.00
C GLY A 249 -17.45 27.08 -37.56
N THR A 250 -17.16 28.20 -38.21
CA THR A 250 -16.19 29.18 -37.70
C THR A 250 -16.77 29.85 -36.47
N VAL A 251 -16.19 29.62 -35.29
CA VAL A 251 -16.47 30.45 -34.10
C VAL A 251 -15.18 30.65 -33.33
N ALA A 252 -14.81 31.92 -33.18
CA ALA A 252 -13.64 32.38 -32.46
C ALA A 252 -13.77 32.13 -30.94
N GLY A 253 -12.69 31.61 -30.34
CA GLY A 253 -12.25 31.89 -28.97
C GLY A 253 -13.09 31.40 -27.77
N HIS A 254 -12.94 30.13 -27.35
CA HIS A 254 -12.88 29.73 -25.92
C HIS A 254 -12.48 28.24 -25.75
N PRO A 255 -11.56 27.86 -24.83
CA PRO A 255 -11.08 26.47 -24.67
C PRO A 255 -12.14 25.43 -24.26
N ALA A 256 -13.21 25.84 -23.57
CA ALA A 256 -14.34 24.96 -23.23
C ALA A 256 -15.21 24.58 -24.46
N ILE A 257 -15.22 25.42 -25.50
CA ILE A 257 -15.99 25.20 -26.73
C ILE A 257 -15.25 24.23 -27.66
N ALA A 258 -13.91 24.20 -27.62
CA ALA A 258 -13.10 23.23 -28.37
C ALA A 258 -13.31 21.79 -27.87
N TYR A 259 -13.40 21.60 -26.54
CA TYR A 259 -13.72 20.31 -25.92
C TYR A 259 -15.13 19.82 -26.27
N ASN A 260 -16.14 20.70 -26.19
CA ASN A 260 -17.50 20.35 -26.60
C ASN A 260 -17.64 20.13 -28.11
N SER A 261 -16.88 20.85 -28.94
CA SER A 261 -16.85 20.65 -30.39
C SER A 261 -16.19 19.32 -30.79
N PHE A 262 -15.16 18.88 -30.06
CA PHE A 262 -14.53 17.57 -30.25
C PHE A 262 -15.50 16.42 -29.96
N VAL A 263 -16.24 16.49 -28.84
CA VAL A 263 -17.21 15.47 -28.45
C VAL A 263 -18.43 15.47 -29.39
N GLN A 264 -19.04 16.63 -29.67
CA GLN A 264 -20.27 16.69 -30.49
C GLN A 264 -20.04 16.47 -31.98
N ALA A 265 -18.92 16.94 -32.54
CA ALA A 265 -18.70 16.85 -33.97
C ALA A 265 -18.12 15.50 -34.39
N LEU A 266 -17.13 14.99 -33.64
CA LEU A 266 -16.38 13.80 -34.02
C LEU A 266 -16.91 12.51 -33.40
N ALA A 267 -17.23 12.50 -32.10
CA ALA A 267 -17.57 11.28 -31.37
C ALA A 267 -19.03 10.84 -31.57
N VAL A 268 -19.99 11.76 -31.45
CA VAL A 268 -21.44 11.45 -31.53
C VAL A 268 -21.87 10.88 -32.90
N PRO A 269 -21.52 11.46 -34.07
CA PRO A 269 -22.13 11.05 -35.34
C PRO A 269 -21.66 9.71 -35.94
N ARG A 270 -20.75 9.02 -35.25
CA ARG A 270 -20.23 7.70 -35.63
C ARG A 270 -20.44 6.61 -34.57
N LEU A 271 -20.86 6.97 -33.37
CA LEU A 271 -21.26 6.03 -32.34
C LEU A 271 -22.76 5.70 -32.39
N GLY A 272 -23.53 6.41 -33.23
CA GLY A 272 -24.98 6.27 -33.36
C GLY A 272 -25.75 6.80 -32.14
N ASP A 273 -27.08 6.77 -32.16
CA ASP A 273 -27.97 7.30 -31.10
C ASP A 273 -27.82 6.63 -29.71
N ALA A 274 -26.83 5.74 -29.53
CA ALA A 274 -26.65 4.90 -28.36
C ALA A 274 -25.56 5.40 -27.38
N VAL A 275 -24.90 6.54 -27.64
CA VAL A 275 -23.85 7.07 -26.76
C VAL A 275 -24.18 8.48 -26.28
N ASP A 276 -24.55 8.54 -25.01
CA ASP A 276 -24.74 9.75 -24.22
C ASP A 276 -23.37 10.44 -23.98
N PRO A 277 -23.22 11.76 -24.23
CA PRO A 277 -21.97 12.46 -23.99
C PRO A 277 -21.50 12.28 -22.54
N GLY A 278 -20.42 11.52 -22.35
CA GLY A 278 -19.87 11.20 -21.02
C GLY A 278 -19.57 9.72 -20.76
N ARG A 279 -19.88 8.81 -21.68
CA ARG A 279 -19.58 7.37 -21.53
C ARG A 279 -18.47 6.86 -22.48
N VAL A 280 -17.60 5.99 -21.95
CA VAL A 280 -16.43 5.40 -22.62
C VAL A 280 -16.84 4.26 -23.56
N VAL A 281 -16.27 4.20 -24.78
CA VAL A 281 -16.56 3.17 -25.81
C VAL A 281 -15.26 2.68 -26.49
N SER A 282 -15.21 1.41 -26.89
CA SER A 282 -14.02 0.72 -27.48
C SER A 282 -14.07 0.65 -29.02
N VAL A 283 -12.92 0.68 -29.71
CA VAL A 283 -12.81 0.71 -31.20
C VAL A 283 -11.67 -0.18 -31.75
N THR A 284 -11.69 -0.50 -33.06
CA THR A 284 -10.80 -1.48 -33.73
C THR A 284 -9.60 -0.88 -34.50
N PRO A 285 -8.54 -1.66 -34.81
CA PRO A 285 -7.30 -1.16 -35.44
C PRO A 285 -7.40 -0.72 -36.92
N GLU A 286 -8.20 -1.40 -37.75
CA GLU A 286 -8.40 -1.02 -39.16
C GLU A 286 -9.01 0.39 -39.27
N PHE A 287 -9.86 0.71 -38.29
CA PHE A 287 -10.46 2.03 -38.14
C PHE A 287 -9.44 3.11 -37.78
N MET A 288 -8.40 2.76 -37.00
CA MET A 288 -7.28 3.65 -36.65
C MET A 288 -6.44 4.04 -37.87
N GLN A 289 -6.21 3.09 -38.78
CA GLN A 289 -5.38 3.29 -39.98
C GLN A 289 -6.07 4.16 -41.04
N GLU A 290 -7.37 3.97 -41.27
CA GLU A 290 -8.13 4.79 -42.23
C GLU A 290 -8.17 6.27 -41.81
N VAL A 291 -8.25 6.56 -40.51
CA VAL A 291 -8.26 7.95 -40.00
C VAL A 291 -6.89 8.61 -40.17
N ALA A 292 -5.80 7.87 -39.96
CA ALA A 292 -4.44 8.41 -40.09
C ALA A 292 -4.12 8.84 -41.54
N ALA A 293 -4.42 8.00 -42.54
CA ALA A 293 -4.16 8.32 -43.96
C ALA A 293 -4.97 9.54 -44.45
N ALA A 294 -6.17 9.73 -43.90
CA ALA A 294 -7.01 10.89 -44.20
C ALA A 294 -6.49 12.19 -43.55
N MET A 295 -5.77 12.11 -42.43
CA MET A 295 -5.22 13.26 -41.71
C MET A 295 -3.95 13.82 -42.36
N ASP A 296 -3.10 12.98 -42.95
CA ASP A 296 -1.84 13.41 -43.58
C ASP A 296 -2.06 14.29 -44.83
N LYS A 297 -3.11 14.01 -45.61
CA LYS A 297 -3.51 14.86 -46.75
C LYS A 297 -4.03 16.24 -46.35
N ALA A 298 -4.34 16.47 -45.08
CA ALA A 298 -4.93 17.72 -44.58
C ALA A 298 -3.91 18.63 -43.85
N ARG A 299 -2.63 18.25 -43.77
CA ARG A 299 -1.59 19.01 -43.05
C ARG A 299 -0.96 20.11 -43.94
N PRO A 300 -0.83 21.36 -43.46
CA PRO A 300 -0.08 22.40 -44.18
C PRO A 300 1.44 22.16 -44.15
N GLN A 301 2.11 22.44 -45.28
CA GLN A 301 3.55 22.16 -45.49
C GLN A 301 4.48 22.78 -44.44
N PHE A 302 4.14 23.92 -43.84
CA PHE A 302 5.03 24.59 -42.87
C PHE A 302 5.13 23.87 -41.51
N ARG A 303 4.24 22.93 -41.17
CA ARG A 303 4.36 22.07 -39.98
C ARG A 303 5.19 20.81 -40.22
N VAL A 304 5.69 20.59 -41.44
CA VAL A 304 6.50 19.42 -41.81
C VAL A 304 7.97 19.62 -41.41
N ALA A 305 8.42 20.85 -41.13
CA ALA A 305 9.84 21.17 -40.98
C ALA A 305 10.42 21.09 -39.55
N GLU A 306 9.62 21.00 -38.48
CA GLU A 306 10.15 20.95 -37.10
C GLU A 306 9.96 19.60 -36.38
N ALA A 307 9.42 18.60 -37.08
CA ALA A 307 9.36 17.25 -36.56
C ALA A 307 9.72 16.25 -37.67
N GLN A 308 11.00 16.26 -38.07
CA GLN A 308 11.56 15.04 -38.63
C GLN A 308 11.65 14.03 -37.49
N LEU A 309 10.80 13.01 -37.57
CA LEU A 309 10.99 11.75 -36.84
C LEU A 309 12.34 11.19 -37.29
N ASP A 310 13.31 11.16 -36.39
CA ASP A 310 14.56 10.46 -36.63
C ASP A 310 14.25 8.96 -36.69
N VAL A 311 14.34 8.39 -37.90
CA VAL A 311 13.91 7.03 -38.21
C VAL A 311 15.07 6.06 -38.46
N GLU A 312 16.33 6.46 -38.27
CA GLU A 312 17.48 5.54 -38.46
C GLU A 312 18.54 5.61 -37.34
N SER A 313 18.61 4.51 -36.56
CA SER A 313 19.70 4.06 -35.66
C SER A 313 20.95 3.70 -36.49
N PRO A 314 22.22 3.52 -36.00
CA PRO A 314 22.63 3.03 -34.67
C PRO A 314 24.03 3.47 -34.15
N PHE A 315 24.46 2.85 -33.05
CA PHE A 315 25.86 2.60 -32.66
C PHE A 315 26.89 2.61 -33.83
N GLN A 316 27.92 3.44 -33.67
CA GLN A 316 29.33 3.02 -33.63
C GLN A 316 29.90 3.41 -32.27
#